data_AF-A0A3N5TIT4-F1
#
_entry.id   AF-A0A3N5TIT4-F1
#
_cell.length_a   1.000
_cell.length_b   1.000
_cell.length_c   1.000
_cell.angle_alpha   90.00
_cell.angle_beta   90.00
_cell.angle_gamma   90.00
#
_symmetry.space_group_name_H-M   'P 1'
#
loop_
_entity.id
_entity.type
_entity.pdbx_description
1 polymer ?
#
loop_
_entity_poly.entity_id
_entity_poly.type
_entity_poly.pdbx_seq_one_letter_code
_entity_poly.pdbx_strand_id
1 'polypeptide(L)'
;MEKKYLFSPGPTMLPPEVLLKMAEPIMHHREPEFEKLLAEVREGLKYLFQTKNEVLIFTSSGTGGMEGAVANLLAKGDKALVVRGGKFGERWGEICKA
;
A
#
# COMPACT_ATOMS: atom_id res chain seq x y z
N MET A 1 28.01 -4.00 -11.14
CA MET A 1 27.38 -4.87 -10.11
C MET A 1 26.67 -6.01 -10.81
N GLU A 2 26.78 -7.24 -10.31
CA GLU A 2 26.00 -8.38 -10.81
C GLU A 2 24.50 -8.19 -10.54
N LYS A 3 23.67 -8.58 -11.51
CA LYS A 3 22.21 -8.52 -11.38
C LYS A 3 21.74 -9.66 -10.47
N LYS A 4 21.29 -9.32 -9.26
CA LYS A 4 20.73 -10.27 -8.30
C LYS A 4 19.26 -10.53 -8.60
N TYR A 5 18.90 -11.79 -8.82
CA TYR A 5 17.51 -12.21 -9.00
C TYR A 5 16.87 -12.54 -7.66
N LEU A 6 15.67 -12.01 -7.43
CA LEU A 6 14.85 -12.29 -6.24
C LEU A 6 13.77 -13.31 -6.61
N PHE A 7 13.87 -14.51 -6.03
CA PHE A 7 12.89 -15.59 -6.18
C PHE A 7 12.11 -15.87 -4.88
N SER A 8 12.16 -14.94 -3.91
CA SER A 8 11.28 -14.94 -2.74
C SER A 8 9.88 -14.42 -3.11
N PRO A 9 8.84 -14.63 -2.30
CA PRO A 9 7.49 -14.08 -2.53
C PRO A 9 7.39 -12.56 -2.33
N GLY A 10 8.53 -11.86 -2.26
CA GLY A 10 8.62 -10.43 -2.00
C GLY A 10 9.92 -10.08 -1.26
N PRO A 11 10.45 -8.87 -1.46
CA PRO A 11 10.10 -7.91 -2.53
C PRO A 11 10.49 -8.44 -3.92
N THR A 12 10.02 -7.78 -4.99
CA THR A 12 10.38 -8.10 -6.38
C THR A 12 11.42 -7.10 -6.91
N MET A 13 12.09 -7.46 -8.00
CA MET A 13 12.98 -6.52 -8.69
C MET A 13 12.16 -5.42 -9.38
N LEU A 14 12.55 -4.16 -9.19
CA LEU A 14 11.97 -3.04 -9.91
C LEU A 14 12.62 -2.88 -11.30
N PRO A 15 11.85 -2.45 -12.32
CA PRO A 15 12.42 -2.04 -13.59
C PRO A 15 13.46 -0.92 -13.41
N PRO A 16 14.56 -0.90 -14.19
CA PRO A 16 15.61 0.12 -14.06
C PRO A 16 15.10 1.56 -14.13
N GLU A 17 14.11 1.85 -14.95
CA GLU A 17 13.48 3.16 -15.09
C GLU A 17 12.80 3.63 -13.80
N VAL A 18 12.21 2.72 -13.03
CA VAL A 18 11.61 3.05 -11.71
C VAL A 18 12.71 3.38 -10.70
N LEU A 19 13.81 2.62 -10.72
CA LEU A 19 14.96 2.88 -9.85
C LEU A 19 15.61 4.25 -10.16
N LEU A 20 15.73 4.60 -11.44
CA LEU A 20 16.22 5.91 -11.86
C LEU A 20 15.31 7.04 -11.38
N LYS A 21 13.98 6.86 -11.48
CA LYS A 21 13.01 7.83 -10.94
C LYS A 21 13.08 7.98 -9.43
N MET A 22 13.29 6.90 -8.69
CA MET A 22 13.49 6.95 -7.24
C MET A 22 14.80 7.64 -6.82
N ALA A 23 15.78 7.77 -7.73
CA ALA A 23 17.06 8.44 -7.47
C ALA A 23 17.03 9.95 -7.77
N GLU A 24 15.93 10.47 -8.33
CA GLU A 24 15.75 11.91 -8.59
C GLU A 24 15.59 12.69 -7.26
N PRO A 25 15.92 14.00 -7.23
CA PRO A 25 15.66 14.84 -6.07
C PRO A 25 14.18 14.80 -5.64
N ILE A 26 13.94 14.90 -4.32
CA ILE A 26 12.58 14.89 -3.77
C ILE A 26 11.80 16.11 -4.26
N MET A 27 10.60 15.85 -4.78
CA MET A 27 9.62 16.88 -5.14
C MET A 27 8.92 17.44 -3.90
N HIS A 28 8.63 18.74 -3.88
CA HIS A 28 7.88 19.33 -2.78
C HIS A 28 6.38 18.98 -2.89
N HIS A 29 5.85 18.31 -1.87
CA HIS A 29 4.49 17.72 -1.87
C HIS A 29 3.31 18.72 -1.98
N ARG A 30 3.57 20.03 -1.98
CA ARG A 30 2.54 21.08 -2.15
C ARG A 30 2.69 21.85 -3.46
N GLU A 31 3.61 21.45 -4.33
CA GLU A 31 3.75 22.06 -5.65
C GLU A 31 2.70 21.49 -6.62
N PRO A 32 2.23 22.28 -7.60
CA PRO A 32 1.22 21.85 -8.57
C PRO A 32 1.60 20.56 -9.32
N GLU A 33 2.88 20.36 -9.59
CA GLU A 33 3.43 19.18 -10.25
C GLU A 33 3.19 17.91 -9.42
N PHE A 34 3.35 17.99 -8.09
CA PHE A 34 3.09 16.86 -7.20
C PHE A 34 1.60 16.56 -7.10
N GLU A 35 0.76 17.59 -7.02
CA GLU A 35 -0.69 17.43 -6.97
C GLU A 35 -1.20 16.68 -8.22
N LYS A 36 -0.74 17.10 -9.40
CA LYS A 36 -1.06 16.43 -10.66
C LYS A 36 -0.58 14.97 -10.67
N LEU A 37 0.66 14.71 -10.26
CA LEU A 37 1.21 13.36 -10.17
C LEU A 37 0.38 12.47 -9.23
N LEU A 38 0.02 12.98 -8.05
CA LEU A 38 -0.77 12.24 -7.08
C LEU A 38 -2.18 11.91 -7.63
N ALA A 39 -2.79 12.84 -8.36
CA ALA A 39 -4.07 12.61 -9.02
C ALA A 39 -3.97 11.51 -10.10
N GLU A 40 -2.95 11.54 -10.94
CA GLU A 40 -2.69 10.51 -11.96
C GLU A 40 -2.49 9.13 -11.31
N VAL A 41 -1.71 9.05 -10.23
CA VAL A 41 -1.51 7.80 -9.48
C VAL A 41 -2.83 7.28 -8.90
N ARG A 42 -3.68 8.15 -8.33
CA ARG A 42 -4.99 7.75 -7.79
C ARG A 42 -5.90 7.17 -8.87
N GLU A 43 -5.97 7.81 -10.04
CA GLU A 43 -6.77 7.28 -11.16
C GLU A 43 -6.21 5.97 -11.71
N GLY A 44 -4.89 5.83 -11.79
CA GLY A 44 -4.23 4.57 -12.13
C GLY A 44 -4.56 3.44 -11.13
N LEU A 45 -4.62 3.75 -9.83
CA LEU A 45 -5.02 2.79 -8.80
C LEU A 45 -6.51 2.42 -8.89
N LYS A 46 -7.40 3.38 -9.21
CA LYS A 46 -8.82 3.08 -9.46
C LYS A 46 -8.99 2.13 -10.64
N TYR A 47 -8.24 2.34 -11.72
CA TYR A 47 -8.16 1.40 -12.84
C TYR A 47 -7.62 0.04 -12.38
N LEU A 48 -6.51 -0.01 -11.66
CA LEU A 48 -5.92 -1.28 -11.19
C LEU A 48 -6.90 -2.10 -10.33
N PHE A 49 -7.59 -1.45 -9.39
CA PHE A 49 -8.56 -2.10 -8.52
C PHE A 49 -9.95 -2.26 -9.16
N GLN A 50 -10.16 -1.76 -10.38
CA GLN A 50 -11.44 -1.78 -11.08
C GLN A 50 -12.58 -1.19 -10.24
N THR A 51 -12.34 -0.03 -9.63
CA THR A 51 -13.29 0.63 -8.73
C THR A 51 -13.60 2.06 -9.17
N LYS A 52 -14.81 2.53 -8.84
CA LYS A 52 -15.21 3.94 -8.96
C LYS A 52 -15.06 4.72 -7.65
N ASN A 53 -14.74 4.03 -6.55
CA ASN A 53 -14.57 4.65 -5.23
C ASN A 53 -13.20 5.33 -5.12
N GLU A 54 -13.06 6.20 -4.13
CA GLU A 54 -11.77 6.79 -3.78
C GLU A 54 -10.78 5.72 -3.31
N VAL A 55 -9.52 5.85 -3.74
CA VAL A 55 -8.42 4.99 -3.31
C VAL A 55 -7.48 5.79 -2.44
N LEU A 56 -7.34 5.36 -1.19
CA LEU A 56 -6.45 5.97 -0.22
C LEU A 56 -5.03 5.40 -0.37
N ILE A 57 -4.04 6.29 -0.37
CA ILE A 57 -2.62 5.95 -0.48
C ILE A 57 -1.98 6.17 0.89
N PHE A 58 -1.38 5.12 1.45
CA PHE A 58 -0.71 5.16 2.75
C PHE A 58 0.82 5.12 2.56
N THR A 59 1.53 5.99 3.28
CA THR A 59 3.00 5.94 3.40
C THR A 59 3.42 4.87 4.40
N SER A 60 3.04 3.62 4.13
CA SER A 60 3.29 2.45 4.99
C SER A 60 3.48 1.20 4.15
N SER A 61 3.88 0.09 4.80
CA SER A 61 3.75 -1.23 4.18
C SER A 61 2.28 -1.67 4.12
N GLY A 62 2.01 -2.84 3.51
CA GLY A 62 0.68 -3.43 3.47
C GLY A 62 0.04 -3.64 4.86
N THR A 63 0.84 -3.89 5.90
CA THR A 63 0.34 -4.00 7.28
C THR A 63 -0.30 -2.71 7.78
N GLY A 64 0.27 -1.54 7.43
CA GLY A 64 -0.30 -0.25 7.83
C GLY A 64 -1.66 0.01 7.15
N GLY A 65 -1.86 -0.50 5.92
CA GLY A 65 -3.17 -0.49 5.28
C GLY A 65 -4.19 -1.38 5.99
N MET A 66 -3.77 -2.55 6.48
CA MET A 66 -4.63 -3.44 7.29
C MET A 66 -5.04 -2.77 8.61
N GLU A 67 -4.08 -2.17 9.31
CA GLU A 67 -4.31 -1.42 10.55
C GLU A 67 -5.23 -0.22 10.32
N GLY A 68 -4.98 0.57 9.28
CA GLY A 68 -5.83 1.69 8.89
C GLY A 68 -7.27 1.28 8.65
N ALA A 69 -7.52 0.12 8.03
CA ALA A 69 -8.87 -0.39 7.84
C ALA A 69 -9.55 -0.75 9.17
N VAL A 70 -8.88 -1.49 10.06
CA VAL A 70 -9.45 -1.87 11.37
C VAL A 70 -9.72 -0.64 12.22
N ALA A 71 -8.74 0.25 12.37
CA ALA A 71 -8.81 1.41 13.26
C ALA A 71 -9.88 2.42 12.85
N ASN A 72 -10.25 2.48 11.57
CA ASN A 72 -11.24 3.44 11.06
C ASN A 72 -12.64 2.84 10.85
N LEU A 73 -12.77 1.50 10.73
CA LEU A 73 -14.05 0.85 10.45
C LEU A 73 -14.67 0.13 11.64
N LEU A 74 -13.91 -0.12 12.71
CA LEU A 74 -14.38 -0.80 13.91
C LEU A 74 -14.19 0.08 15.15
N ALA A 75 -15.17 0.04 16.05
CA ALA A 75 -15.11 0.62 17.37
C ALA A 75 -14.89 -0.46 18.44
N LYS A 76 -14.54 -0.01 19.66
CA LYS A 76 -14.44 -0.90 20.82
C LYS A 76 -15.78 -1.58 21.08
N GLY A 77 -15.77 -2.91 21.09
CA GLY A 77 -16.96 -3.73 21.32
C GLY A 77 -17.60 -4.29 20.04
N ASP A 78 -17.19 -3.81 18.86
CA ASP A 78 -17.61 -4.40 17.60
C ASP A 78 -17.08 -5.82 17.43
N LYS A 79 -17.80 -6.62 16.65
CA LYS A 79 -17.42 -7.99 16.33
C LYS A 79 -16.87 -8.06 14.91
N ALA A 80 -15.67 -8.59 14.76
CA ALA A 80 -15.05 -8.87 13.48
C ALA A 80 -14.90 -10.38 13.25
N LEU A 81 -15.26 -10.85 12.05
CA LEU A 81 -14.95 -12.20 11.59
C LEU A 81 -13.63 -12.19 10.81
N VAL A 82 -12.64 -12.95 11.28
CA VAL A 82 -11.34 -13.09 10.61
C VAL A 82 -11.12 -14.53 10.19
N VAL A 83 -11.06 -14.78 8.89
CA VAL A 83 -10.70 -16.09 8.34
C VAL A 83 -9.18 -16.26 8.35
N ARG A 84 -8.69 -17.24 9.10
CA ARG A 84 -7.25 -17.51 9.27
C ARG A 84 -6.80 -18.71 8.44
N GLY A 85 -6.34 -18.45 7.22
CA GLY A 85 -5.77 -19.46 6.31
C GLY A 85 -4.23 -19.42 6.19
N GLY A 86 -3.55 -18.61 7.00
CA GLY A 86 -2.11 -18.42 6.94
C GLY A 86 -1.68 -17.12 7.60
N LYS A 87 -0.41 -16.73 7.41
CA LYS A 87 0.22 -15.67 8.21
C LYS A 87 -0.46 -14.30 8.11
N PHE A 88 -1.03 -13.96 6.95
CA PHE A 88 -1.76 -12.69 6.79
C PHE A 88 -3.16 -12.71 7.43
N GLY A 89 -3.83 -13.86 7.47
CA GLY A 89 -5.09 -14.01 8.19
C GLY A 89 -4.89 -13.95 9.72
N GLU A 90 -3.80 -14.54 10.22
CA GLU A 90 -3.39 -14.36 11.62
C GLU A 90 -3.21 -12.87 11.96
N ARG A 91 -2.49 -12.14 11.11
CA ARG A 91 -2.21 -10.71 11.29
C ARG A 91 -3.46 -9.86 11.38
N TRP A 92 -4.47 -10.09 10.53
CA TRP A 92 -5.77 -9.39 10.67
C TRP A 92 -6.35 -9.56 12.08
N GLY A 93 -6.32 -10.78 12.61
CA GLY A 93 -6.88 -11.05 13.93
C GLY A 93 -5.99 -10.62 15.09
N GLU A 94 -4.70 -10.38 14.87
CA GLU A 94 -3.81 -9.71 15.84
C GLU A 94 -4.13 -8.22 15.89
N ILE A 95 -4.26 -7.56 14.74
CA ILE A 95 -4.61 -6.13 14.64
C ILE A 95 -5.96 -5.84 15.30
N CYS A 96 -6.99 -6.67 15.08
CA CYS A 96 -8.30 -6.48 15.72
C CYS A 96 -8.28 -6.62 17.26
N LYS A 97 -7.21 -7.18 17.85
CA LYS A 97 -7.09 -7.41 19.30
C LYS A 97 -6.10 -6.45 19.99
N ALA A 98 -5.35 -5.67 19.21
CA ALA A 98 -4.40 -4.68 19.72
C ALA A 98 -5.13 -3.56 20.46
#